data_AF-A0A6B4JLG9-F1
#
_entry.id   AF-A0A6B4JLG9-F1
#
_cell.length_a   1.000
_cell.length_b   1.000
_cell.length_c   1.000
_cell.angle_alpha   90.00
_cell.angle_beta   90.00
_cell.angle_gamma   90.00
#
_symmetry.space_group_name_H-M   'P 1'
#
loop_
_entity.id
_entity.type
_entity.pdbx_description
1 polymer ?
#
loop_
_entity_poly.entity_id
_entity_poly.type
_entity_poly.pdbx_seq_one_letter_code
_entity_poly.pdbx_strand_id
1 'polypeptide(L)'
;MRKSKIVVALGGFVVMTALLCIGSSDKIYKKQVHFNTTDEILNQLESNKNMVFGEKGDWVASKQFSECLSLRKRIAGSAMDYETIHNIEKQELDEEETNSIKKKYIDAASRLSNYKVQDNIDVVRIKADTQYSRNDSLNKRIIDMILVDEGEGKVIDYISIWDLDEDGEINKESHNDKG
;
A
#
# COMPACT_ATOMS: atom_id res chain seq x y z
N MET A 1 51.08 -20.67 3.88
CA MET A 1 50.32 -19.95 2.82
C MET A 1 48.82 -20.28 2.72
N ARG A 2 48.32 -21.45 3.17
CA ARG A 2 46.88 -21.80 3.08
C ARG A 2 45.94 -20.89 3.91
N LYS A 3 46.35 -20.45 5.10
CA LYS A 3 45.54 -19.58 5.98
C LYS A 3 45.33 -18.16 5.42
N SER A 4 46.33 -17.62 4.72
CA SER A 4 46.26 -16.27 4.13
C SER A 4 45.31 -16.21 2.91
N LYS A 5 45.23 -17.28 2.11
CA LYS A 5 44.27 -17.37 0.99
C LYS A 5 42.80 -17.37 1.47
N ILE A 6 42.54 -17.96 2.63
CA ILE A 6 41.19 -18.01 3.23
C ILE A 6 40.75 -16.63 3.72
N VAL A 7 41.64 -15.87 4.36
CA VAL A 7 41.35 -14.51 4.85
C VAL A 7 41.07 -13.55 3.70
N VAL A 8 41.84 -13.64 2.60
CA VAL A 8 41.60 -12.83 1.39
C VAL A 8 40.29 -13.19 0.71
N ALA A 9 39.93 -14.48 0.66
CA ALA A 9 38.66 -14.93 0.10
C ALA A 9 37.45 -14.48 0.94
N LEU A 10 37.53 -14.54 2.27
CA LEU A 10 36.48 -14.05 3.17
C LEU A 10 36.30 -12.53 3.10
N GLY A 11 37.40 -11.77 3.06
CA GLY A 11 37.36 -10.32 2.88
C GLY A 11 36.76 -9.93 1.53
N GLY A 12 37.17 -10.63 0.46
CA GLY A 12 36.60 -10.44 -0.88
C GLY A 12 35.10 -10.76 -0.93
N PHE A 13 34.66 -11.83 -0.26
CA PHE A 13 33.24 -12.20 -0.16
C PHE A 13 32.44 -11.10 0.54
N VAL A 14 32.84 -10.65 1.74
CA VAL A 14 32.12 -9.59 2.47
C VAL A 14 32.01 -8.30 1.67
N VAL A 15 33.08 -7.90 0.95
CA VAL A 15 33.06 -6.71 0.09
C VAL A 15 32.15 -6.90 -1.12
N MET A 16 32.17 -8.08 -1.76
CA MET A 16 31.23 -8.45 -2.83
C MET A 16 29.79 -8.41 -2.36
N THR A 17 29.47 -9.00 -1.20
CA THR A 17 28.11 -9.02 -0.67
C THR A 17 27.64 -7.61 -0.31
N ALA A 18 28.51 -6.77 0.27
CA ALA A 18 28.19 -5.38 0.56
C ALA A 18 27.93 -4.56 -0.72
N LEU A 19 28.76 -4.73 -1.76
CA LEU A 19 28.58 -4.05 -3.04
C LEU A 19 27.34 -4.55 -3.79
N LEU A 20 27.02 -5.84 -3.71
CA LEU A 20 25.78 -6.40 -4.27
C LEU A 20 24.54 -5.86 -3.54
N CYS A 21 24.59 -5.71 -2.21
CA CYS A 21 23.52 -5.06 -1.44
C CYS A 21 23.33 -3.57 -1.80
N ILE A 22 24.38 -2.89 -2.27
CA ILE A 22 24.32 -1.49 -2.70
C ILE A 22 23.87 -1.37 -4.17
N GLY A 23 24.26 -2.32 -5.02
CA GLY A 23 24.17 -2.24 -6.48
C GLY A 23 22.85 -2.68 -7.12
N SER A 24 21.97 -3.37 -6.41
CA SER A 24 20.67 -3.83 -6.95
C SER A 24 19.47 -3.07 -6.40
N SER A 25 19.66 -1.85 -5.91
CA SER A 25 18.57 -1.03 -5.41
C SER A 25 17.97 -0.14 -6.51
N ASP A 26 16.97 -0.66 -7.23
CA ASP A 26 15.79 0.18 -7.40
C ASP A 26 15.39 0.55 -5.97
N LYS A 27 15.83 1.72 -5.50
CA LYS A 27 15.75 2.06 -4.08
C LYS A 27 14.28 2.02 -3.68
N ILE A 28 13.90 1.00 -2.91
CA ILE A 28 12.60 0.91 -2.24
C ILE A 28 12.32 2.29 -1.66
N TYR A 29 11.15 2.84 -1.97
CA TYR A 29 10.78 4.16 -1.53
C TYR A 29 10.89 4.25 0.00
N LYS A 30 11.67 5.22 0.47
CA LYS A 30 11.83 5.50 1.90
C LYS A 30 10.89 6.63 2.27
N LYS A 31 9.91 6.30 3.13
CA LYS A 31 8.96 7.23 3.72
C LYS A 31 9.70 8.39 4.39
N GLN A 32 9.17 9.60 4.25
CA GLN A 32 9.74 10.83 4.81
C GLN A 32 8.71 11.63 5.63
N VAL A 33 7.43 11.44 5.36
CA VAL A 33 6.34 12.14 6.04
C VAL A 33 5.87 11.30 7.23
N HIS A 34 5.55 11.91 8.37
CA HIS A 34 4.96 11.22 9.51
C HIS A 34 3.48 11.59 9.64
N PHE A 35 2.57 10.62 9.43
CA PHE A 35 1.13 10.83 9.59
C PHE A 35 0.69 10.37 10.98
N ASN A 36 -0.02 11.23 11.69
CA ASN A 36 -0.58 10.94 13.00
C ASN A 36 -2.03 10.47 12.90
N THR A 37 -2.77 10.88 11.87
CA THR A 37 -4.20 10.64 11.75
C THR A 37 -4.59 10.02 10.41
N THR A 38 -5.74 9.34 10.41
CA THR A 38 -6.37 8.85 9.19
C THR A 38 -6.66 9.98 8.20
N ASP A 39 -7.12 11.13 8.70
CA ASP A 39 -7.57 12.23 7.85
C ASP A 39 -6.40 12.87 7.09
N GLU A 40 -5.19 12.91 7.67
CA GLU A 40 -3.99 13.34 6.95
C GLU A 40 -3.69 12.44 5.75
N ILE A 41 -3.88 11.13 5.89
CA ILE A 41 -3.69 10.17 4.80
C ILE A 41 -4.79 10.35 3.74
N LEU A 42 -6.05 10.48 4.14
CA LEU A 42 -7.16 10.73 3.20
C LEU A 42 -6.95 12.02 2.41
N ASN A 43 -6.56 13.11 3.08
CA ASN A 43 -6.25 14.38 2.42
C ASN A 43 -5.11 14.24 1.40
N GLN A 44 -4.08 13.44 1.70
CA GLN A 44 -2.99 13.18 0.78
C GLN A 44 -3.44 12.39 -0.45
N LEU A 45 -4.31 11.40 -0.28
CA LEU A 45 -4.90 10.61 -1.37
C LEU A 45 -5.78 11.46 -2.30
N GLU A 46 -6.52 12.41 -1.74
CA GLU A 46 -7.44 13.29 -2.49
C GLU A 46 -6.71 14.43 -3.22
N SER A 47 -5.67 14.98 -2.60
CA SER A 47 -4.97 16.17 -3.10
C SER A 47 -3.90 15.87 -4.14
N ASN A 48 -3.57 14.60 -4.38
CA ASN A 48 -2.44 14.20 -5.22
C ASN A 48 -2.80 13.11 -6.21
N LYS A 49 -1.98 12.99 -7.26
CA LYS A 49 -1.99 11.80 -8.09
C LYS A 49 -1.48 10.61 -7.30
N ASN A 50 -2.23 9.51 -7.32
CA ASN A 50 -1.88 8.27 -6.66
C ASN A 50 -0.99 7.39 -7.55
N MET A 51 -1.24 7.37 -8.85
CA MET A 51 -0.41 6.66 -9.83
C MET A 51 0.20 7.62 -10.83
N VAL A 52 1.43 7.35 -11.27
CA VAL A 52 2.16 8.15 -12.27
C VAL A 52 2.87 7.23 -13.25
N PHE A 53 3.15 7.75 -14.44
CA PHE A 53 3.93 7.03 -15.44
C PHE A 53 5.43 7.14 -15.11
N GLY A 54 6.05 6.02 -14.75
CA GLY A 54 7.45 5.95 -14.35
C GLY A 54 8.41 6.00 -15.54
N GLU A 55 9.69 6.27 -15.25
CA GLU A 55 10.74 6.41 -16.27
C GLU A 55 10.97 5.14 -17.10
N LYS A 56 10.63 3.96 -16.54
CA LYS A 56 10.76 2.65 -17.21
C LYS A 56 9.56 2.32 -18.13
N GLY A 57 8.58 3.23 -18.24
CA GLY A 57 7.40 3.03 -19.08
C GLY A 57 6.26 2.27 -18.40
N ASP A 58 6.31 2.13 -17.08
CA ASP A 58 5.31 1.43 -16.27
C ASP A 58 4.53 2.39 -15.38
N TRP A 59 3.28 2.06 -15.05
CA TRP A 59 2.51 2.80 -14.06
C TRP A 59 2.95 2.39 -12.65
N VAL A 60 3.36 3.37 -11.86
CA VAL A 60 3.86 3.17 -10.50
C VAL A 60 3.15 4.09 -9.52
N ALA A 61 3.14 3.72 -8.25
CA ALA A 61 2.67 4.62 -7.19
C ALA A 61 3.50 5.91 -7.21
N SER A 62 2.82 7.05 -7.08
CA SER A 62 3.51 8.34 -6.92
C SER A 62 4.30 8.36 -5.61
N LYS A 63 5.21 9.32 -5.48
CA LYS A 63 5.95 9.52 -4.22
C LYS A 63 4.97 9.84 -3.08
N GLN A 64 4.00 10.70 -3.35
CA GLN A 64 2.97 11.11 -2.40
C GLN A 64 2.12 9.92 -1.97
N PHE A 65 1.72 9.03 -2.89
CA PHE A 65 0.98 7.84 -2.51
C PHE A 65 1.87 6.85 -1.74
N SER A 66 3.13 6.72 -2.13
CA SER A 66 4.10 5.85 -1.45
C SER A 66 4.33 6.27 0.01
N GLU A 67 4.21 7.55 0.35
CA GLU A 67 4.24 8.01 1.76
C GLU A 67 3.11 7.41 2.59
N CYS A 68 1.95 7.16 1.99
CA CYS A 68 0.77 6.62 2.67
C CYS A 68 0.82 5.10 2.81
N LEU A 69 1.63 4.40 2.03
CA LEU A 69 1.66 2.93 1.99
C LEU A 69 2.61 2.35 3.04
N SER A 70 2.29 1.17 3.56
CA SER A 70 3.19 0.38 4.41
C SER A 70 4.47 -0.04 3.69
N LEU A 71 5.51 -0.40 4.43
CA LEU A 71 6.75 -0.89 3.82
C LEU A 71 6.50 -2.04 2.86
N ARG A 72 5.63 -2.99 3.23
CA ARG A 72 5.27 -4.13 2.39
C ARG A 72 4.62 -3.67 1.08
N LYS A 73 3.62 -2.78 1.14
CA LYS A 73 2.92 -2.30 -0.05
C LYS A 73 3.82 -1.45 -0.96
N ARG A 74 4.80 -0.73 -0.42
CA ARG A 74 5.83 -0.05 -1.24
C ARG A 74 6.72 -1.02 -2.02
N ILE A 75 6.89 -2.25 -1.54
CA ILE A 75 7.72 -3.28 -2.18
C ILE A 75 6.90 -4.15 -3.14
N ALA A 76 5.73 -4.61 -2.71
CA ALA A 76 4.91 -5.57 -3.44
C ALA A 76 3.91 -4.93 -4.43
N GLY A 77 3.65 -3.63 -4.28
CA GLY A 77 2.65 -2.89 -5.05
C GLY A 77 1.52 -2.35 -4.16
N SER A 78 0.95 -1.24 -4.59
CA SER A 78 -0.05 -0.47 -3.83
C SER A 78 -1.42 -1.14 -3.71
N ALA A 79 -1.72 -2.18 -4.49
CA ALA A 79 -3.06 -2.75 -4.65
C ALA A 79 -4.13 -1.78 -5.20
N MET A 80 -3.72 -0.60 -5.67
CA MET A 80 -4.59 0.43 -6.21
C MET A 80 -3.97 1.06 -7.46
N ASP A 81 -4.74 1.13 -8.53
CA ASP A 81 -4.31 1.54 -9.88
C ASP A 81 -5.05 2.78 -10.40
N TYR A 82 -5.75 3.49 -9.52
CA TYR A 82 -6.38 4.78 -9.83
C TYR A 82 -5.33 5.89 -9.90
N GLU A 83 -5.35 6.69 -10.97
CA GLU A 83 -4.50 7.87 -11.09
C GLU A 83 -4.87 8.91 -10.04
N THR A 84 -6.17 9.13 -9.82
CA THR A 84 -6.67 10.07 -8.83
C THR A 84 -7.88 9.50 -8.09
N ILE A 85 -8.06 10.01 -6.87
CA ILE A 85 -9.24 9.80 -6.04
C ILE A 85 -9.73 11.18 -5.61
N HIS A 86 -11.03 11.42 -5.72
CA HIS A 86 -11.65 12.71 -5.38
C HIS A 86 -12.96 12.49 -4.64
N ASN A 87 -13.44 13.55 -3.98
CA ASN A 87 -14.71 13.57 -3.26
C ASN A 87 -14.76 12.45 -2.20
N ILE A 88 -13.71 12.35 -1.39
CA ILE A 88 -13.60 11.30 -0.38
C ILE A 88 -14.66 11.54 0.71
N GLU A 89 -15.59 10.60 0.84
CA GLU A 89 -16.61 10.58 1.88
C GLU A 89 -16.37 9.39 2.82
N LYS A 90 -15.93 9.67 4.04
CA LYS A 90 -15.73 8.64 5.07
C LYS A 90 -17.09 8.11 5.52
N GLN A 91 -17.24 6.79 5.50
CA GLN A 91 -18.44 6.11 5.93
C GLN A 91 -18.32 5.70 7.39
N GLU A 92 -19.40 5.85 8.16
CA GLU A 92 -19.51 5.23 9.48
C GLU A 92 -19.67 3.72 9.30
N LEU A 93 -18.95 2.95 10.11
CA LEU A 93 -19.00 1.50 10.11
C LEU A 93 -19.58 1.03 11.43
N ASP A 94 -20.47 0.05 11.38
CA ASP A 94 -20.87 -0.66 12.58
C ASP A 94 -19.80 -1.68 13.02
N GLU A 95 -20.03 -2.32 14.17
CA GLU A 95 -19.10 -3.29 14.73
C GLU A 95 -18.97 -4.56 13.86
N GLU A 96 -20.07 -5.00 13.21
CA GLU A 96 -20.06 -6.17 12.35
C GLU A 96 -19.22 -5.91 11.09
N GLU A 97 -19.42 -4.77 10.44
CA GLU A 97 -18.67 -4.34 9.27
C GLU A 97 -17.19 -4.16 9.59
N THR A 98 -16.89 -3.47 10.70
CA THR A 98 -15.51 -3.28 11.19
C THR A 98 -14.81 -4.62 11.37
N ASN A 99 -15.46 -5.57 12.05
CA ASN A 99 -14.91 -6.90 12.28
C ASN A 99 -14.77 -7.71 10.98
N SER A 100 -15.71 -7.57 10.05
CA SER A 100 -15.67 -8.23 8.75
C SER A 100 -14.47 -7.77 7.91
N ILE A 101 -14.22 -6.47 7.80
CA ILE A 101 -13.07 -5.92 7.08
C ILE A 101 -11.76 -6.34 7.77
N LYS A 102 -11.69 -6.21 9.10
CA LYS A 102 -10.52 -6.61 9.88
C LYS A 102 -10.20 -8.10 9.70
N LYS A 103 -11.22 -8.96 9.67
CA LYS A 103 -11.05 -10.40 9.43
C LYS A 103 -10.45 -10.67 8.05
N LYS A 104 -10.94 -10.01 6.99
CA LYS A 104 -10.36 -10.15 5.63
C LYS A 104 -8.90 -9.77 5.60
N TYR A 105 -8.53 -8.67 6.24
CA TYR A 105 -7.13 -8.27 6.37
C TYR A 105 -6.29 -9.31 7.12
N ILE A 106 -6.75 -9.81 8.27
CA ILE A 106 -6.04 -10.85 9.03
C ILE A 106 -5.88 -12.12 8.20
N ASP A 107 -6.93 -12.55 7.50
CA ASP A 107 -6.90 -13.72 6.62
C ASP A 107 -5.90 -13.52 5.47
N ALA A 108 -5.86 -12.35 4.84
CA ALA A 108 -4.87 -12.01 3.81
C ALA A 108 -3.45 -11.99 4.38
N ALA A 109 -3.25 -11.34 5.52
CA ALA A 109 -1.96 -11.25 6.20
C ALA A 109 -1.44 -12.62 6.66
N SER A 110 -2.31 -13.54 7.07
CA SER A 110 -1.94 -14.89 7.50
C SER A 110 -1.28 -15.73 6.40
N ARG A 111 -1.50 -15.38 5.13
CA ARG A 111 -0.90 -16.03 3.97
C ARG A 111 0.53 -15.56 3.71
N LEU A 112 0.97 -14.48 4.35
CA LEU A 112 2.30 -13.92 4.20
C LEU A 112 3.26 -14.59 5.17
N SER A 113 4.33 -15.19 4.64
CA SER A 113 5.38 -15.79 5.47
C SER A 113 6.10 -14.72 6.28
N ASN A 114 6.26 -14.97 7.59
CA ASN A 114 6.97 -14.09 8.53
C ASN A 114 6.39 -12.68 8.68
N TYR A 115 5.12 -12.47 8.31
CA TYR A 115 4.44 -11.21 8.56
C TYR A 115 3.76 -11.25 9.93
N LYS A 116 4.00 -10.22 10.76
CA LYS A 116 3.31 -10.04 12.03
C LYS A 116 2.24 -8.96 11.85
N VAL A 117 0.98 -9.34 12.02
CA VAL A 117 -0.14 -8.40 12.07
C VAL A 117 0.08 -7.44 13.25
N GLN A 118 -0.09 -6.14 12.99
CA GLN A 118 0.03 -5.10 14.00
C GLN A 118 -1.20 -5.06 14.92
N ASP A 119 -1.00 -4.71 16.19
CA ASP A 119 -2.06 -4.71 17.20
C ASP A 119 -3.00 -3.48 17.07
N ASN A 120 -2.45 -2.33 16.67
CA ASN A 120 -3.18 -1.08 16.51
C ASN A 120 -3.63 -0.92 15.05
N ILE A 121 -4.85 -1.40 14.77
CA ILE A 121 -5.48 -1.38 13.45
C ILE A 121 -6.65 -0.40 13.47
N ASP A 122 -6.62 0.58 12.56
CA ASP A 122 -7.79 1.38 12.23
C ASP A 122 -8.45 0.85 10.96
N VAL A 123 -9.75 0.62 11.03
CA VAL A 123 -10.58 0.23 9.89
C VAL A 123 -11.25 1.47 9.33
N VAL A 124 -11.11 1.69 8.02
CA VAL A 124 -11.65 2.87 7.35
C VAL A 124 -12.36 2.46 6.08
N ARG A 125 -13.60 2.91 5.90
CA ARG A 125 -14.32 2.82 4.64
C ARG A 125 -14.51 4.22 4.08
N ILE A 126 -14.21 4.38 2.80
CA ILE A 126 -14.53 5.61 2.06
C ILE A 126 -15.37 5.29 0.83
N LYS A 127 -16.23 6.23 0.45
CA LYS A 127 -16.86 6.32 -0.86
C LYS A 127 -16.17 7.46 -1.61
N ALA A 128 -15.74 7.21 -2.84
CA ALA A 128 -14.99 8.22 -3.59
C ALA A 128 -15.18 8.06 -5.10
N ASP A 129 -14.96 9.16 -5.83
CA ASP A 129 -14.82 9.17 -7.28
C ASP A 129 -13.38 8.80 -7.64
N THR A 130 -13.21 7.83 -8.53
CA THR A 130 -11.91 7.29 -8.92
C THR A 130 -11.71 7.40 -10.43
N GLN A 131 -10.49 7.73 -10.85
CA GLN A 131 -10.13 7.85 -12.25
C GLN A 131 -8.95 6.95 -12.58
N TYR A 132 -9.04 6.19 -13.67
CA TYR A 132 -7.90 5.47 -14.22
C TYR A 132 -7.12 6.37 -15.17
N SER A 133 -5.81 6.17 -15.28
CA SER A 133 -4.98 7.03 -16.12
C SER A 133 -5.24 6.95 -17.63
N ARG A 134 -5.92 5.90 -18.08
CA ARG A 134 -6.26 5.68 -19.49
C ARG A 134 -7.75 5.89 -19.78
N ASN A 135 -8.51 6.36 -18.80
CA ASN A 135 -9.95 6.52 -18.92
C ASN A 135 -10.39 7.79 -18.20
N ASP A 136 -10.98 8.72 -18.96
CA ASP A 136 -11.53 9.96 -18.41
C ASP A 136 -12.84 9.75 -17.64
N SER A 137 -13.38 8.53 -17.62
CA SER A 137 -14.58 8.23 -16.84
C SER A 137 -14.26 8.17 -15.34
N LEU A 138 -14.98 8.98 -14.58
CA LEU A 138 -15.03 8.86 -13.13
C LEU A 138 -15.91 7.68 -12.75
N ASN A 139 -15.40 6.82 -11.88
CA ASN A 139 -16.11 5.67 -11.35
C ASN A 139 -16.25 5.83 -9.85
N LYS A 140 -17.48 5.76 -9.35
CA LYS A 140 -17.71 5.69 -7.90
C LYS A 140 -17.31 4.33 -7.37
N ARG A 141 -16.56 4.34 -6.28
CA ARG A 141 -16.05 3.14 -5.60
C ARG A 141 -16.24 3.25 -4.11
N ILE A 142 -16.42 2.11 -3.47
CA ILE A 142 -16.17 1.97 -2.04
C ILE A 142 -14.79 1.35 -1.85
N ILE A 143 -13.99 1.94 -0.97
CA ILE A 143 -12.64 1.50 -0.67
C ILE A 143 -12.54 1.26 0.83
N ASP A 144 -12.30 0.01 1.19
CA ASP A 144 -11.97 -0.41 2.55
C ASP A 144 -10.46 -0.39 2.73
N MET A 145 -9.98 0.21 3.81
CA MET A 145 -8.57 0.33 4.13
C MET A 145 -8.31 -0.11 5.57
N ILE A 146 -7.16 -0.76 5.78
CA ILE A 146 -6.58 -0.94 7.11
C ILE A 146 -5.36 -0.04 7.23
N LEU A 147 -5.41 0.83 8.22
CA LEU A 147 -4.28 1.66 8.62
C LEU A 147 -3.64 1.06 9.86
N VAL A 148 -2.30 1.04 9.86
CA VAL A 148 -1.48 0.55 10.98
C VAL A 148 -0.37 1.56 11.25
N ASP A 149 0.20 1.51 12.45
CA ASP A 149 1.41 2.25 12.78
C ASP A 149 2.62 1.30 12.75
N GLU A 150 3.56 1.56 11.83
CA GLU A 150 4.81 0.80 11.70
C GLU A 150 5.97 1.42 12.53
N GLY A 151 5.69 2.45 13.34
CA GLY A 151 6.68 3.22 14.10
C GLY A 151 7.22 4.46 13.36
N GLU A 152 6.89 4.60 12.07
CA GLU A 152 7.17 5.79 11.26
C GLU A 152 5.91 6.63 11.01
N GLY A 153 4.83 6.36 11.77
CA GLY A 153 3.52 6.98 11.62
C GLY A 153 2.53 6.05 10.92
N LYS A 154 1.27 6.49 10.84
CA LYS A 154 0.19 5.71 10.23
C LYS A 154 0.43 5.52 8.74
N VAL A 155 0.12 4.31 8.27
CA VAL A 155 0.24 3.88 6.88
C VAL A 155 -0.87 2.89 6.53
N ILE A 156 -1.24 2.84 5.26
CA ILE A 156 -2.19 1.89 4.67
C ILE A 156 -1.44 0.59 4.40
N ASP A 157 -1.84 -0.49 5.07
CA ASP A 157 -1.29 -1.83 4.79
C ASP A 157 -2.24 -2.71 3.97
N TYR A 158 -3.54 -2.41 3.97
CA TYR A 158 -4.54 -3.16 3.21
C TYR A 158 -5.50 -2.22 2.50
N ILE A 159 -5.86 -2.58 1.27
CA ILE A 159 -6.82 -1.89 0.42
C ILE A 159 -7.70 -2.94 -0.22
N SER A 160 -9.01 -2.79 -0.12
CA SER A 160 -10.00 -3.60 -0.80
C SER A 160 -10.98 -2.67 -1.52
N ILE A 161 -11.21 -2.92 -2.79
CA ILE A 161 -11.96 -2.01 -3.67
C ILE A 161 -13.24 -2.73 -4.11
N TRP A 162 -14.35 -2.02 -4.00
CA TRP A 162 -15.68 -2.50 -4.31
C TRP A 162 -16.29 -1.64 -5.40
N ASP A 163 -16.88 -2.30 -6.41
CA ASP A 163 -17.75 -1.61 -7.33
C ASP A 163 -19.12 -1.38 -6.67
N LEU A 164 -19.82 -0.39 -7.18
CA LEU A 164 -21.19 -0.11 -6.79
C LEU A 164 -22.15 -0.68 -7.84
N ASP A 165 -23.30 -1.16 -7.39
CA ASP A 165 -24.42 -1.47 -8.27
C ASP A 165 -25.20 -0.20 -8.69
N GLU A 166 -26.30 -0.39 -9.42
CA GLU A 166 -27.14 0.71 -9.90
C GLU A 166 -27.80 1.50 -8.76
N ASP A 167 -28.00 0.86 -7.61
CA ASP A 167 -28.57 1.47 -6.40
C ASP A 167 -27.50 2.18 -5.55
N GLY A 168 -26.22 2.06 -5.93
CA GLY A 168 -25.10 2.71 -5.25
C GLY A 168 -24.61 1.93 -4.02
N GLU A 169 -25.01 0.67 -3.90
CA GLU A 169 -24.63 -0.28 -2.86
C GLU A 169 -23.44 -1.15 -3.30
N ILE A 170 -22.75 -1.79 -2.35
CA ILE A 170 -21.60 -2.65 -2.65
C ILE A 170 -22.04 -3.83 -3.51
N ASN A 171 -21.53 -3.90 -4.74
CA ASN A 171 -21.67 -5.08 -5.57
C ASN A 171 -20.72 -6.18 -5.08
N LYS A 172 -21.27 -7.14 -4.31
CA LYS A 172 -20.50 -8.23 -3.72
C LYS A 172 -19.99 -9.26 -4.74
N GLU A 173 -20.52 -9.26 -5.96
CA GLU A 173 -20.12 -10.19 -7.02
C GLU A 173 -18.87 -9.73 -7.78
N SER A 174 -18.54 -8.43 -7.75
CA SER A 174 -17.41 -7.85 -8.48
C SER A 174 -16.16 -7.58 -7.62
N HIS A 175 -16.09 -8.19 -6.44
CA HIS A 175 -14.99 -8.02 -5.50
C HIS A 175 -13.61 -8.32 -6.12
N ASN A 176 -12.79 -7.29 -6.27
CA ASN A 176 -11.37 -7.42 -6.61
C ASN A 176 -10.53 -7.30 -5.33
N ASP A 177 -10.26 -8.44 -4.70
CA ASP A 177 -9.27 -8.51 -3.62
C ASP A 177 -7.86 -8.39 -4.22
N LYS A 178 -7.24 -7.21 -4.11
CA LYS A 178 -5.83 -7.03 -4.48
C LYS A 178 -5.00 -7.09 -3.18
N GLY A 179 -4.66 -8.31 -2.75
CA GLY A 179 -3.89 -8.61 -1.53
C GLY A 179 -2.53 -7.89 -1.40
#